data_AF-A0A1Y5KDQ4-F1
#
_entry.id   AF-A0A1Y5KDQ4-F1
#
_cell.length_a   1.000
_cell.length_b   1.000
_cell.length_c   1.000
_cell.angle_alpha   90.00
_cell.angle_beta   90.00
_cell.angle_gamma   90.00
#
_symmetry.space_group_name_H-M   'P 1'
#
loop_
_entity.id
_entity.type
_entity.pdbx_description
1 polymer ?
#
loop_
_entity_poly.entity_id
_entity_poly.type
_entity_poly.pdbx_seq_one_letter_code
_entity_poly.pdbx_strand_id
1 'polypeptide(L)'
;MKNNLLPSLVGVIVSLITVWWLHGFLLVDRCLDSGGAINHKTNLCMGENGQVIELATSSGVLAIYCIVIMTVSLVSGSLIRKLLKR
;
A
#
# COMPACT_ATOMS: atom_id res chain seq x y z
N MET A 1 0.61 35.33 0.93
CA MET A 1 0.54 33.94 1.44
C MET A 1 1.52 33.10 0.63
N LYS A 2 2.59 32.63 1.27
CA LYS A 2 3.59 31.77 0.62
C LYS A 2 2.98 30.37 0.44
N ASN A 3 3.40 29.65 -0.58
CA ASN A 3 2.65 28.58 -1.25
C ASN A 3 2.68 27.24 -0.48
N ASN A 4 2.23 27.27 0.78
CA ASN A 4 2.35 26.18 1.74
C ASN A 4 1.42 24.98 1.42
N LEU A 5 0.46 25.15 0.50
CA LEU A 5 -0.46 24.08 0.10
C LEU A 5 0.22 23.00 -0.75
N LEU A 6 1.19 23.36 -1.57
CA LEU A 6 1.91 22.43 -2.46
C LEU A 6 2.62 21.29 -1.70
N PRO A 7 3.44 21.56 -0.65
CA PRO A 7 4.11 20.49 0.09
C PRO A 7 3.14 19.57 0.85
N SER A 8 2.00 20.10 1.32
CA SER A 8 0.96 19.29 1.96
C SER A 8 0.29 18.35 0.95
N LEU A 9 -0.05 18.87 -0.24
CA LEU A 9 -0.68 18.09 -1.31
C LEU A 9 0.25 16.97 -1.81
N VAL A 10 1.54 17.26 -2.00
CA VAL A 10 2.52 16.23 -2.40
C VAL A 10 2.64 15.13 -1.33
N GLY A 11 2.65 15.49 -0.05
CA GLY A 11 2.68 14.52 1.04
C GLY A 11 1.49 13.56 1.02
N VAL A 12 0.28 14.09 0.81
CA VAL A 12 -0.95 13.28 0.71
C VAL A 12 -0.90 12.35 -0.50
N ILE A 13 -0.50 12.85 -1.67
CA ILE A 13 -0.41 12.04 -2.90
C ILE A 13 0.60 10.91 -2.74
N VAL A 14 1.79 11.19 -2.18
CA VAL A 14 2.82 10.17 -1.94
C VAL A 14 2.32 9.10 -0.97
N SER A 15 1.61 9.49 0.09
CA SER A 15 1.03 8.53 1.03
C SER A 15 -0.02 7.64 0.36
N LEU A 16 -0.90 8.22 -0.46
CA LEU A 16 -1.95 7.49 -1.19
C LEU A 16 -1.35 6.48 -2.16
N ILE A 17 -0.35 6.89 -2.94
CA ILE A 17 0.36 6.01 -3.89
C ILE A 17 1.05 4.86 -3.13
N THR A 18 1.70 5.17 -2.01
CA THR A 18 2.43 4.14 -1.25
C THR A 18 1.49 3.09 -0.65
N VAL A 19 0.35 3.51 -0.10
CA VAL A 19 -0.66 2.57 0.43
C VAL A 19 -1.27 1.72 -0.68
N TRP A 20 -1.60 2.31 -1.83
CA TRP A 20 -2.07 1.55 -2.99
C TRP A 20 -1.04 0.48 -3.38
N TRP A 21 0.21 0.89 -3.57
CA TRP A 21 1.24 -0.02 -4.05
C TRP A 21 1.50 -1.17 -3.08
N LEU A 22 1.51 -0.87 -1.78
CA LEU A 22 1.61 -1.89 -0.74
C LEU A 22 0.41 -2.85 -0.75
N HIS A 23 -0.81 -2.32 -0.91
CA HIS A 23 -2.01 -3.14 -0.97
C HIS A 23 -1.95 -4.14 -2.13
N GLY A 24 -1.53 -3.68 -3.31
CA GLY A 24 -1.31 -4.55 -4.47
C GLY A 24 -0.24 -5.62 -4.23
N PHE A 25 0.87 -5.27 -3.59
CA PHE A 25 1.92 -6.23 -3.24
C PHE A 25 1.42 -7.29 -2.26
N LEU A 26 0.69 -6.89 -1.21
CA LEU A 26 0.11 -7.82 -0.23
C LEU A 26 -0.94 -8.75 -0.85
N LEU A 27 -1.75 -8.26 -1.79
CA LEU A 27 -2.69 -9.08 -2.56
C LEU A 27 -1.96 -10.18 -3.35
N VAL A 28 -0.85 -9.83 -4.01
CA VAL A 28 -0.03 -10.77 -4.80
C VAL A 28 0.58 -11.83 -3.90
N ASP A 29 1.21 -11.40 -2.81
CA ASP A 29 1.92 -12.28 -1.88
C ASP A 29 0.97 -13.28 -1.21
N ARG A 30 -0.18 -12.80 -0.72
CA ARG A 30 -1.20 -13.64 -0.10
C ARG A 30 -1.89 -14.59 -1.08
N CYS A 31 -1.98 -14.20 -2.35
CA CYS A 31 -2.48 -15.07 -3.39
C CYS A 31 -1.53 -16.25 -3.64
N LEU A 32 -0.22 -15.96 -3.78
CA LEU A 32 0.82 -16.98 -3.94
C LEU A 32 0.89 -17.91 -2.73
N ASP A 33 0.82 -17.36 -1.51
CA ASP A 33 0.89 -18.12 -0.26
C ASP A 33 -0.32 -19.05 -0.07
N SER A 34 -1.47 -18.69 -0.64
CA SER A 34 -2.68 -19.53 -0.66
C SER A 34 -2.64 -20.62 -1.75
N GLY A 35 -1.53 -20.76 -2.48
CA GLY A 35 -1.40 -21.68 -3.62
C GLY A 35 -2.22 -21.26 -4.85
N GLY A 36 -2.65 -20.00 -4.89
CA GLY A 36 -3.40 -19.44 -6.01
C GLY A 36 -2.50 -18.82 -7.08
N ALA A 37 -3.08 -18.58 -8.26
CA ALA A 37 -2.46 -17.84 -9.35
C ALA A 37 -3.26 -16.57 -9.64
N ILE A 38 -2.55 -15.48 -9.91
CA ILE A 38 -3.18 -14.21 -10.28
C ILE A 38 -3.66 -14.29 -11.71
N ASN A 39 -4.97 -14.18 -11.92
CA ASN A 39 -5.52 -14.14 -13.26
C ASN A 39 -5.48 -12.70 -13.78
N HIS A 40 -4.51 -12.41 -14.65
CA HIS A 40 -4.28 -11.08 -15.21
C HIS A 40 -5.45 -10.52 -16.05
N LYS A 41 -6.44 -11.35 -16.41
CA LYS A 41 -7.65 -10.91 -17.11
C LYS A 41 -8.70 -10.31 -16.18
N THR A 42 -8.79 -10.81 -14.95
CA THR A 42 -9.80 -10.39 -13.97
C THR A 42 -9.21 -9.65 -12.77
N ASN A 43 -7.88 -9.61 -12.63
CA ASN A 43 -7.16 -9.09 -11.46
C ASN A 43 -7.60 -9.76 -10.14
N LEU A 44 -8.11 -10.98 -10.21
CA LEU A 44 -8.56 -11.76 -9.06
C LEU A 44 -7.55 -12.88 -8.79
N CYS A 45 -7.39 -13.21 -7.51
CA CYS A 45 -6.68 -14.40 -7.09
C CYS A 45 -7.55 -15.64 -7.34
N MET A 46 -7.09 -16.53 -8.21
CA MET A 46 -7.77 -17.78 -8.54
C MET A 46 -7.03 -18.94 -7.88
N GLY A 47 -7.75 -19.76 -7.13
CA GLY A 47 -7.19 -21.01 -6.61
C GLY A 47 -7.02 -22.05 -7.71
N GLU A 48 -6.32 -23.14 -7.39
CA GLU A 48 -6.02 -24.25 -8.29
C GLU A 48 -7.27 -24.85 -8.99
N ASN A 49 -8.45 -24.75 -8.37
CA ASN A 49 -9.72 -25.24 -8.89
C ASN A 49 -10.57 -24.17 -9.63
N GLY A 50 -10.03 -22.99 -9.92
CA GLY A 50 -10.76 -21.89 -10.58
C GLY A 50 -11.75 -21.15 -9.67
N GLN A 51 -11.68 -21.39 -8.36
CA GLN A 51 -12.46 -20.70 -7.34
C GLN A 51 -11.76 -19.41 -6.90
N VAL A 52 -12.53 -18.34 -6.74
CA VAL A 52 -12.02 -17.05 -6.23
C VAL A 52 -11.64 -17.25 -4.76
N ILE A 53 -10.36 -17.09 -4.44
CA ILE A 53 -9.93 -17.15 -3.04
C ILE A 53 -10.21 -15.77 -2.44
N GLU A 54 -11.21 -15.69 -1.58
CA GLU A 54 -11.47 -14.48 -0.79
C GLU A 54 -10.32 -14.32 0.21
N LEU A 55 -9.39 -13.41 -0.08
CA LEU A 55 -8.28 -13.07 0.81
C LEU A 55 -8.84 -12.34 2.04
N ALA A 56 -9.28 -13.10 3.04
CA ALA A 56 -9.64 -12.53 4.33
C ALA A 56 -8.45 -11.76 4.91
N THR A 57 -8.68 -10.51 5.30
CA THR A 57 -7.68 -9.65 5.94
C THR A 57 -7.31 -10.23 7.31
N SER A 58 -6.41 -11.21 7.33
CA SER A 58 -5.95 -11.83 8.57
C SER A 58 -5.07 -10.86 9.37
N SER A 59 -5.01 -11.06 10.69
CA SER A 59 -4.33 -10.19 11.66
C SER A 59 -2.87 -9.83 11.27
N GLY A 60 -2.16 -10.71 10.57
CA GLY A 60 -0.81 -10.44 10.06
C GLY A 60 -0.75 -9.33 9.00
N VAL A 61 -1.74 -9.26 8.11
CA VAL A 61 -1.84 -8.21 7.09
C VAL A 61 -2.14 -6.85 7.74
N LEU A 62 -2.95 -6.85 8.79
CA LEU A 62 -3.24 -5.65 9.57
C LEU A 62 -1.98 -5.09 10.25
N ALA A 63 -1.13 -5.97 10.82
CA ALA A 63 0.14 -5.58 11.41
C ALA A 63 1.09 -4.95 10.38
N ILE A 64 1.17 -5.53 9.17
CA ILE A 64 1.98 -4.98 8.08
C ILE A 64 1.45 -3.61 7.65
N TYR A 65 0.14 -3.43 7.51
CA TYR A 65 -0.44 -2.10 7.24
C TYR A 65 -0.06 -1.08 8.31
N CYS A 66 -0.13 -1.44 9.59
CA CYS A 66 0.27 -0.56 10.69
C CYS A 66 1.72 -0.10 10.57
N ILE A 67 2.65 -1.06 10.36
CA ILE A 67 4.08 -0.74 10.21
C ILE A 67 4.30 0.17 9.01
N VAL A 68 3.68 -0.15 7.87
CA VAL A 68 3.89 0.63 6.64
C VAL A 68 3.32 2.04 6.78
N ILE A 69 2.11 2.20 7.31
CA ILE A 69 1.51 3.53 7.55
C ILE A 69 2.39 4.34 8.50
N MET A 70 2.94 3.74 9.56
CA MET A 70 3.88 4.40 10.46
C MET A 70 5.15 4.86 9.71
N THR A 71 5.79 3.97 8.94
CA THR A 71 6.98 4.34 8.17
C THR A 71 6.71 5.43 7.15
N VAL A 72 5.60 5.37 6.41
CA VAL A 72 5.22 6.38 5.41
C VAL A 72 4.97 7.73 6.07
N SER A 73 4.31 7.75 7.23
CA SER A 73 4.08 8.97 8.00
C SER A 73 5.39 9.60 8.51
N LEU A 74 6.31 8.78 9.02
CA LEU A 74 7.62 9.24 9.47
C LEU A 74 8.48 9.76 8.30
N VAL A 75 8.48 9.05 7.17
CA VAL A 75 9.26 9.41 5.98
C VAL A 75 8.71 10.68 5.33
N SER A 76 7.40 10.80 5.14
CA SER A 76 6.76 11.99 4.61
C SER A 76 7.00 13.22 5.50
N GLY A 77 6.85 13.10 6.82
CA GLY A 77 7.16 14.16 7.77
C GLY A 77 8.64 14.58 7.75
N SER A 78 9.54 13.61 7.59
CA SER A 78 10.98 13.85 7.48
C SER A 78 11.36 14.53 6.16
N LEU A 79 10.74 14.11 5.05
CA LEU A 79 10.93 14.68 3.71
C LEU A 79 10.41 16.11 3.63
N ILE A 80 9.23 16.39 4.18
CA ILE A 80 8.68 17.75 4.25
C ILE A 80 9.61 18.64 5.07
N ARG A 81 10.11 18.18 6.23
CA ARG A 81 11.09 18.94 7.03
C ARG A 81 12.40 19.18 6.27
N LYS A 82 12.93 18.19 5.53
CA LYS A 82 14.13 18.37 4.69
C LYS A 82 13.90 19.33 3.53
N LEU A 83 12.73 19.31 2.91
CA LEU A 83 12.39 20.19 1.78
C LEU A 83 12.06 21.62 2.21
N LEU A 84 11.43 21.83 3.38
CA LEU A 84 11.11 23.16 3.90
C LEU A 84 12.30 23.85 4.62
N LYS A 85 13.30 23.07 5.05
CA LYS A 85 14.54 23.59 5.66
C LYS A 85 15.64 23.85 4.61
N ARG A 86 15.32 23.68 3.33
CA ARG A 86 16.11 24.16 2.20
C ARG A 86 15.60 25.52 1.74
#